data_AF-A0A1W9QP70-F1
#
_entry.id   AF-A0A1W9QP70-F1
#
_cell.length_a   1.000
_cell.length_b   1.000
_cell.length_c   1.000
_cell.angle_alpha   90.00
_cell.angle_beta   90.00
_cell.angle_gamma   90.00
#
_symmetry.space_group_name_H-M   'P 1'
#
loop_
_entity.id
_entity.type
_entity.pdbx_description
1 polymer ?
#
loop_
_entity_poly.entity_id
_entity_poly.type
_entity_poly.pdbx_seq_one_letter_code
_entity_poly.pdbx_strand_id
1 'polypeptide(L)'
;MANFGQTWWGEKWLGSLSHIDYSNRLPRGRRYAGNNSVKDISIGGNIIEAKVQGTRRAPYRIKITIPEFSNAENRKLIDEIISNPLILSKLINRELPVELFDVAKKRGIKIFPDSWKDFGMSCSCPDWAVPCKHIAAVIYIIANEIDKNPFIVFNLHGLNIIKEIEKKGFISNSKQTGIPLTENLFVKKASLIKVKNGTDIINKIDFSKIPDLRENILSLLDDETLFYTKQFKPVLKRAYNSTARGVTGYINDREDENGIDFASEYEKFQNAEIIINSEFFYFDTILYSDNDEKHFSKKNGLDKLIAYIDAVPGKYANRLSPGLSAIYTIYHFSLKLMQQSAYIPQILQLASKEYFIRQIPALINESVKNIFDMLVGLTPPDLVQVIEKSYKTKYLPPQEQVILISSLFIDNFVETIFGGALPDYSPDDKIRRLFFAYEAYPFNKLGEKETPSAIYKWLSKFYMAQQDFAP
;
A
#
# COMPACT_ATOMS: atom_id res chain seq x y z
N MET A 1 -0.47 -17.85 17.62
CA MET A 1 0.43 -17.00 18.43
C MET A 1 1.21 -16.13 17.47
N ALA A 2 1.60 -14.91 17.84
CA ALA A 2 2.48 -14.10 17.00
C ALA A 2 3.82 -14.83 16.79
N ASN A 3 4.21 -15.00 15.53
CA ASN A 3 5.50 -15.58 15.16
C ASN A 3 6.53 -14.44 15.08
N PHE A 4 7.64 -14.60 15.79
CA PHE A 4 8.76 -13.63 15.86
C PHE A 4 10.02 -14.28 15.31
N GLY A 5 10.83 -13.52 14.57
CA GLY A 5 12.04 -14.02 13.92
C GLY A 5 11.70 -14.91 12.73
N GLN A 6 10.77 -14.46 11.88
CA GLN A 6 10.33 -15.20 10.69
C GLN A 6 11.35 -15.10 9.54
N THR A 7 12.19 -14.07 9.57
CA THR A 7 13.24 -13.83 8.59
C THR A 7 14.60 -14.21 9.16
N TRP A 8 15.61 -14.46 8.32
CA TRP A 8 16.95 -14.78 8.80
C TRP A 8 17.53 -13.63 9.66
N TRP A 9 17.20 -12.38 9.35
CA TRP A 9 17.64 -11.21 10.12
C TRP A 9 16.90 -11.05 11.45
N GLY A 10 15.59 -11.34 11.48
CA GLY A 10 14.84 -11.42 12.73
C GLY A 10 15.32 -12.57 13.62
N GLU A 11 15.67 -13.71 13.03
CA GLU A 11 16.31 -14.83 13.73
C GLU A 11 17.67 -14.40 14.31
N LYS A 12 18.51 -13.71 13.54
CA LYS A 12 19.80 -13.17 14.05
C LYS A 12 19.60 -12.20 15.20
N TRP A 13 18.63 -11.30 15.11
CA TRP A 13 18.28 -10.41 16.21
C TRP A 13 17.85 -11.19 17.46
N LEU A 14 16.98 -12.19 17.33
CA LEU A 14 16.58 -13.03 18.47
C LEU A 14 17.71 -13.92 18.98
N GLY A 15 18.65 -14.30 18.11
CA GLY A 15 19.86 -15.03 18.43
C GLY A 15 20.74 -14.29 19.44
N SER A 16 20.62 -12.97 19.55
CA SER A 16 21.28 -12.20 20.60
C SER A 16 20.82 -12.58 22.02
N LEU A 17 19.64 -13.19 22.17
CA LEU A 17 19.15 -13.76 23.44
C LEU A 17 19.69 -15.16 23.73
N SER A 18 20.55 -15.71 22.86
CA SER A 18 21.18 -17.01 23.09
C SER A 18 22.07 -17.00 24.34
N HIS A 19 22.29 -18.18 24.92
CA HIS A 19 23.16 -18.39 26.09
C HIS A 19 22.75 -17.61 27.35
N ILE A 20 21.45 -17.32 27.52
CA ILE A 20 20.91 -16.85 28.79
C ILE A 20 20.64 -18.06 29.69
N ASP A 21 21.29 -18.12 30.86
CA ASP A 21 21.21 -19.20 31.86
C ASP A 21 19.82 -19.39 32.54
N TYR A 22 18.75 -18.84 31.97
CA TYR A 22 17.43 -18.79 32.60
C TYR A 22 16.32 -19.23 31.64
N SER A 23 16.20 -20.55 31.47
CA SER A 23 15.30 -21.25 30.54
C SER A 23 13.83 -20.78 30.57
N ASN A 24 13.31 -20.38 31.73
CA ASN A 24 11.89 -19.96 31.87
C ASN A 24 11.62 -18.48 31.59
N ARG A 25 12.64 -17.63 31.36
CA ARG A 25 12.42 -16.18 31.15
C ARG A 25 11.99 -15.85 29.72
N LEU A 26 12.63 -16.47 28.73
CA LEU A 26 12.36 -16.20 27.32
C LEU A 26 10.95 -16.63 26.87
N PRO A 27 10.44 -17.83 27.24
CA PRO A 27 9.07 -18.21 26.88
C PRO A 27 8.02 -17.27 27.48
N ARG A 28 8.22 -16.80 28.72
CA ARG A 28 7.34 -15.80 29.35
C ARG A 28 7.43 -14.45 28.63
N GLY A 29 8.63 -14.01 28.25
CA GLY A 29 8.81 -12.80 27.45
C GLY A 29 8.07 -12.87 26.12
N ARG A 30 8.21 -13.99 25.40
CA ARG A 30 7.46 -14.26 24.15
C ARG A 30 5.95 -14.20 24.38
N ARG A 31 5.45 -14.79 25.47
CA ARG A 31 4.03 -14.71 25.84
C ARG A 31 3.58 -13.27 26.10
N TYR A 32 4.40 -12.47 26.80
CA TYR A 32 4.11 -11.07 27.09
C TYR A 32 4.08 -10.20 25.82
N ALA A 33 4.96 -10.49 24.86
CA ALA A 33 4.92 -9.87 23.54
C ALA A 33 3.62 -10.24 22.80
N GLY A 34 3.23 -11.52 22.83
CA GLY A 34 2.05 -12.01 22.11
C GLY A 34 0.68 -11.70 22.72
N ASN A 35 0.61 -11.31 24.00
CA ASN A 35 -0.67 -11.06 24.70
C ASN A 35 -0.92 -9.57 24.98
N ASN A 36 -0.29 -8.66 24.21
CA ASN A 36 -0.45 -7.22 24.34
C ASN A 36 -0.05 -6.66 25.72
N SER A 37 0.93 -7.28 26.40
CA SER A 37 1.47 -6.77 27.67
C SER A 37 2.42 -5.59 27.46
N VAL A 38 3.06 -5.47 26.29
CA VAL A 38 3.83 -4.27 25.94
C VAL A 38 2.84 -3.18 25.53
N LYS A 39 2.70 -2.15 26.38
CA LYS A 39 1.69 -1.09 26.26
C LYS A 39 2.17 0.13 25.48
N ASP A 40 3.48 0.35 25.44
CA ASP A 40 4.11 1.49 24.79
C ASP A 40 5.51 1.10 24.29
N ILE A 41 5.90 1.56 23.10
CA ILE A 41 7.27 1.41 22.58
C ILE A 41 7.62 2.58 21.64
N SER A 42 8.79 3.15 21.85
CA SER A 42 9.39 4.15 20.99
C SER A 42 10.84 3.77 20.69
N ILE A 43 11.27 4.09 19.47
CA ILE A 43 12.67 3.99 19.05
C ILE A 43 13.11 5.42 18.77
N GLY A 44 14.15 5.87 19.48
CA GLY A 44 14.77 7.18 19.31
C GLY A 44 16.28 7.00 19.15
N GLY A 45 16.77 7.10 17.91
CA GLY A 45 18.16 6.79 17.58
C GLY A 45 18.50 5.35 17.98
N ASN A 46 19.54 5.20 18.81
CA ASN A 46 20.01 3.92 19.31
C ASN A 46 19.34 3.43 20.61
N ILE A 47 18.27 4.11 21.05
CA ILE A 47 17.55 3.81 22.29
C ILE A 47 16.13 3.35 21.99
N ILE A 48 15.74 2.26 22.65
CA ILE A 48 14.39 1.72 22.67
C ILE A 48 13.83 1.92 24.08
N GLU A 49 12.73 2.65 24.17
CA GLU A 49 12.00 2.85 25.41
C GLU A 49 10.65 2.15 25.34
N ALA A 50 10.23 1.50 26.42
CA ALA A 50 8.96 0.79 26.44
C ALA A 50 8.28 0.78 27.81
N LYS A 51 6.97 0.56 27.80
CA LYS A 51 6.16 0.27 29.00
C LYS A 51 5.58 -1.12 28.90
N VAL A 52 5.87 -1.99 29.87
CA VAL A 52 5.35 -3.37 29.88
C VAL A 52 4.49 -3.61 31.12
N GLN A 53 3.24 -3.96 30.90
CA GLN A 53 2.29 -4.34 31.94
C GLN A 53 2.77 -5.63 32.61
N GLY A 54 3.01 -5.55 33.91
CA GLY A 54 3.31 -6.70 34.75
C GLY A 54 2.17 -6.96 35.74
N THR A 55 2.53 -7.42 36.94
CA THR A 55 1.57 -7.63 38.03
C THR A 55 1.20 -6.33 38.77
N ARG A 56 2.02 -5.29 38.69
CA ARG A 56 1.74 -3.98 39.31
C ARG A 56 0.74 -3.17 38.47
N ARG A 57 -0.01 -2.28 39.14
CA ARG A 57 -0.96 -1.36 38.47
C ARG A 57 -0.30 -0.47 37.43
N ALA A 58 0.88 0.07 37.73
CA ALA A 58 1.66 0.86 36.78
C ALA A 58 2.58 -0.06 35.95
N PRO A 59 2.61 0.08 34.60
CA PRO A 59 3.55 -0.63 33.75
C PRO A 59 5.01 -0.37 34.13
N TYR A 60 5.86 -1.39 33.99
CA TYR A 60 7.31 -1.25 34.16
C TYR A 60 7.91 -0.48 32.99
N ARG A 61 8.91 0.35 33.28
CA ARG A 61 9.67 1.12 32.28
C ARG A 61 10.90 0.32 31.87
N ILE A 62 11.10 0.17 30.57
CA ILE A 62 12.21 -0.55 29.98
C ILE A 62 13.00 0.45 29.13
N LYS A 63 14.33 0.36 29.20
CA LYS A 63 15.25 1.06 28.30
C LYS A 63 16.27 0.05 27.77
N ILE A 64 16.42 -0.02 26.45
CA ILE A 64 17.42 -0.84 25.76
C ILE A 64 18.23 0.09 24.86
N THR A 65 19.54 0.08 24.99
CA THR A 65 20.48 0.88 24.19
C THR A 65 21.34 -0.07 23.36
N ILE A 66 21.47 0.24 22.07
CA ILE A 66 22.33 -0.48 21.12
C ILE A 66 23.57 0.39 20.87
N PRO A 67 24.80 -0.17 20.80
CA PRO A 67 25.99 0.60 20.44
C PRO A 67 25.88 1.18 19.03
N GLU A 68 26.20 2.46 18.84
CA GLU A 68 26.22 3.06 17.50
C GLU A 68 27.44 2.59 16.70
N PHE A 69 27.31 2.59 15.38
CA PHE A 69 28.47 2.45 14.50
C PHE A 69 29.33 3.70 14.55
N SER A 70 30.64 3.51 14.55
CA SER A 70 31.59 4.59 14.31
C SER A 70 31.47 5.12 12.87
N ASN A 71 31.92 6.36 12.66
CA ASN A 71 32.00 6.96 11.33
C ASN A 71 32.87 6.15 10.34
N ALA A 72 33.82 5.36 10.83
CA ALA A 72 34.64 4.49 9.99
C ALA A 72 33.85 3.24 9.54
N GLU A 73 33.06 2.64 10.44
CA GLU A 73 32.20 1.50 10.13
C GLU A 73 31.08 1.90 9.17
N ASN A 74 30.42 3.04 9.42
CA ASN A 74 29.41 3.60 8.53
C ASN A 74 29.93 3.75 7.10
N ARG A 75 31.09 4.39 6.92
CA ARG A 75 31.71 4.56 5.60
C ARG A 75 32.00 3.22 4.93
N LYS A 76 32.64 2.29 5.65
CA LYS A 76 32.96 0.95 5.11
C LYS A 76 31.71 0.19 4.67
N LEU A 77 30.64 0.22 5.46
CA LEU A 77 29.38 -0.46 5.13
C LEU A 77 28.73 0.15 3.88
N ILE A 78 28.66 1.48 3.81
CA ILE A 78 28.05 2.18 2.66
C ILE A 78 28.88 1.97 1.39
N ASP A 79 30.21 2.03 1.46
CA ASP A 79 31.07 1.79 0.30
C ASP A 79 30.93 0.34 -0.21
N GLU A 80 30.76 -0.65 0.68
CA GLU A 80 30.48 -2.05 0.31
C GLU A 80 29.11 -2.19 -0.38
N ILE A 81 28.07 -1.56 0.17
CA ILE A 81 26.72 -1.60 -0.41
C ILE A 81 26.73 -1.02 -1.82
N ILE A 82 27.38 0.14 -1.99
CA ILE A 82 27.40 0.87 -3.26
C ILE A 82 28.23 0.16 -4.32
N SER A 83 29.34 -0.48 -3.92
CA SER A 83 30.19 -1.22 -4.85
C SER A 83 29.58 -2.56 -5.31
N ASN A 84 28.49 -3.01 -4.70
CA ASN A 84 27.81 -4.25 -5.04
C ASN A 84 26.34 -4.01 -5.46
N PRO A 85 26.05 -3.94 -6.78
CA PRO A 85 24.71 -3.69 -7.30
C PRO A 85 23.64 -4.68 -6.82
N LEU A 86 24.00 -5.94 -6.58
CA LEU A 86 23.08 -6.96 -6.08
C LEU A 86 22.68 -6.69 -4.62
N ILE A 87 23.63 -6.30 -3.77
CA ILE A 87 23.36 -5.88 -2.39
C ILE A 87 22.48 -4.64 -2.39
N LEU A 88 22.85 -3.62 -3.17
CA LEU A 88 22.08 -2.38 -3.29
C LEU A 88 20.64 -2.64 -3.72
N SER A 89 20.44 -3.44 -4.77
CA SER A 89 19.10 -3.80 -5.28
C SER A 89 18.24 -4.49 -4.23
N LYS A 90 18.79 -5.49 -3.53
CA LYS A 90 18.08 -6.18 -2.42
C LYS A 90 17.72 -5.20 -1.29
N LEU A 91 18.62 -4.30 -0.90
CA LEU A 91 18.33 -3.31 0.14
C LEU A 91 17.24 -2.33 -0.31
N ILE A 92 17.27 -1.83 -1.56
CA ILE A 92 16.19 -0.98 -2.10
C ILE A 92 14.82 -1.69 -1.97
N ASN A 93 14.80 -3.01 -2.13
CA ASN A 93 13.62 -3.86 -1.93
C ASN A 93 13.35 -4.27 -0.47
N ARG A 94 14.00 -3.62 0.51
CA ARG A 94 13.90 -3.89 1.95
C ARG A 94 14.20 -5.36 2.30
N GLU A 95 15.15 -5.95 1.61
CA GLU A 95 15.72 -7.25 1.92
C GLU A 95 17.13 -7.04 2.48
N LEU A 96 17.46 -7.71 3.58
CA LEU A 96 18.83 -7.75 4.06
C LEU A 96 19.56 -8.91 3.37
N PRO A 97 20.60 -8.66 2.56
CA PRO A 97 21.39 -9.71 1.94
C PRO A 97 22.27 -10.40 2.99
N VAL A 98 22.33 -11.73 2.98
CA VAL A 98 23.23 -12.49 3.84
C VAL A 98 24.69 -12.11 3.56
N GLU A 99 24.99 -11.83 2.30
CA GLU A 99 26.31 -11.43 1.83
C GLU A 99 26.79 -10.14 2.51
N LEU A 100 25.89 -9.16 2.70
CA LEU A 100 26.23 -7.92 3.42
C LEU A 100 26.56 -8.19 4.88
N PHE A 101 25.82 -9.09 5.53
CA PHE A 101 26.09 -9.48 6.90
C PHE A 101 27.43 -10.20 7.06
N ASP A 102 27.74 -11.13 6.15
CA ASP A 102 29.01 -11.84 6.18
C ASP A 102 30.20 -10.91 5.96
N VAL A 103 30.08 -9.96 5.04
CA VAL A 103 31.13 -8.97 4.78
C VAL A 103 31.30 -8.02 5.97
N ALA A 104 30.20 -7.50 6.53
CA ALA A 104 30.25 -6.67 7.73
C ALA A 104 30.96 -7.40 8.88
N LYS A 105 30.60 -8.67 9.12
CA LYS A 105 31.21 -9.51 10.15
C LYS A 105 32.71 -9.71 9.90
N LYS A 106 33.15 -10.01 8.67
CA LYS A 106 34.58 -10.13 8.31
C LYS A 106 35.35 -8.83 8.57
N ARG A 107 34.69 -7.68 8.47
CA ARG A 107 35.27 -6.35 8.74
C ARG A 107 35.16 -5.93 10.22
N GLY A 108 34.67 -6.80 11.09
CA GLY A 108 34.49 -6.55 12.53
C GLY A 108 33.26 -5.69 12.87
N ILE A 109 32.36 -5.46 11.91
CA ILE A 109 31.17 -4.63 12.09
C ILE A 109 30.01 -5.53 12.52
N LYS A 110 29.47 -5.27 13.71
CA LYS A 110 28.35 -6.03 14.28
C LYS A 110 27.01 -5.42 13.87
N ILE A 111 26.41 -5.90 12.77
CA ILE A 111 25.06 -5.47 12.36
C ILE A 111 24.00 -5.91 13.37
N PHE A 112 24.16 -7.10 13.95
CA PHE A 112 23.31 -7.59 15.02
C PHE A 112 24.16 -7.76 16.28
N PRO A 113 23.61 -7.46 17.45
CA PRO A 113 24.21 -7.85 18.73
C PRO A 113 24.45 -9.37 18.77
N ASP A 114 25.64 -9.81 19.18
CA ASP A 114 25.96 -11.25 19.25
C ASP A 114 25.43 -11.88 20.53
N SER A 115 25.33 -11.08 21.59
CA SER A 115 24.91 -11.50 22.93
C SER A 115 24.05 -10.43 23.59
N TRP A 116 23.20 -10.85 24.51
CA TRP A 116 22.41 -9.96 25.37
C TRP A 116 23.29 -8.96 26.14
N LYS A 117 24.59 -9.27 26.33
CA LYS A 117 25.58 -8.38 26.95
C LYS A 117 25.95 -7.18 26.09
N ASP A 118 25.73 -7.25 24.78
CA ASP A 118 26.00 -6.15 23.85
C ASP A 118 24.95 -5.03 23.96
N PHE A 119 23.83 -5.27 24.67
CA PHE A 119 22.81 -4.26 24.91
C PHE A 119 22.98 -3.59 26.27
N GLY A 120 22.82 -2.26 26.31
CA GLY A 120 22.57 -1.54 27.56
C GLY A 120 21.11 -1.70 27.96
N MET A 121 20.78 -2.58 28.92
CA MET A 121 19.39 -2.89 29.29
C MET A 121 19.07 -2.51 30.73
N SER A 122 17.92 -1.87 30.94
CA SER A 122 17.36 -1.65 32.27
C SER A 122 15.83 -1.85 32.27
N CYS A 123 15.32 -2.31 33.41
CA CYS A 123 13.89 -2.45 33.65
C CYS A 123 13.56 -2.07 35.09
N SER A 124 12.47 -1.32 35.30
CA SER A 124 12.03 -0.92 36.65
C SER A 124 11.32 -2.04 37.43
N CYS A 125 11.41 -3.29 36.97
CA CYS A 125 10.82 -4.44 37.66
C CYS A 125 11.73 -4.95 38.79
N PRO A 126 11.18 -5.60 39.82
CA PRO A 126 11.97 -6.12 40.94
C PRO A 126 12.78 -7.39 40.59
N ASP A 127 12.72 -7.88 39.34
CA ASP A 127 13.56 -8.99 38.87
C ASP A 127 14.98 -8.45 38.63
N TRP A 128 15.95 -8.95 39.38
CA TRP A 128 17.36 -8.53 39.30
C TRP A 128 18.06 -9.02 38.04
N ALA A 129 17.48 -9.99 37.33
CA ALA A 129 18.12 -10.54 36.15
C ALA A 129 17.90 -9.69 34.90
N VAL A 130 18.94 -9.68 34.07
CA VAL A 130 18.96 -9.00 32.78
C VAL A 130 19.37 -10.00 31.70
N PRO A 131 18.55 -10.22 30.65
CA PRO A 131 17.22 -9.63 30.45
C PRO A 131 16.15 -10.33 31.31
N CYS A 132 15.27 -9.54 31.95
CA CYS A 132 14.05 -10.05 32.57
C CYS A 132 12.99 -10.38 31.51
N LYS A 133 11.86 -11.00 31.90
CA LYS A 133 10.77 -11.31 30.95
C LYS A 133 10.20 -10.08 30.24
N HIS A 134 10.22 -8.90 30.87
CA HIS A 134 9.71 -7.66 30.25
C HIS A 134 10.66 -7.13 29.19
N ILE A 135 11.97 -7.16 29.43
CA ILE A 135 12.99 -6.83 28.42
C ILE A 135 12.90 -7.80 27.25
N ALA A 136 12.83 -9.10 27.53
CA ALA A 136 12.65 -10.10 26.49
C ALA A 136 11.39 -9.85 25.64
N ALA A 137 10.27 -9.45 26.26
CA ALA A 137 9.05 -9.09 25.53
C ALA A 137 9.28 -7.91 24.56
N VAL A 138 10.02 -6.88 24.97
CA VAL A 138 10.39 -5.75 24.10
C VAL A 138 11.27 -6.22 22.94
N ILE A 139 12.27 -7.06 23.21
CA ILE A 139 13.16 -7.61 22.17
C ILE A 139 12.37 -8.43 21.12
N TYR A 140 11.37 -9.20 21.55
CA TYR A 140 10.47 -9.90 20.64
C TYR A 140 9.62 -8.94 19.79
N ILE A 141 9.04 -7.89 20.37
CA ILE A 141 8.28 -6.89 19.60
C ILE A 141 9.17 -6.19 18.57
N ILE A 142 10.42 -5.87 18.94
CA ILE A 142 11.39 -5.28 18.01
C ILE A 142 11.78 -6.27 16.92
N ALA A 143 11.91 -7.57 17.23
CA ALA A 143 12.15 -8.60 16.24
C ALA A 143 11.04 -8.63 15.17
N ASN A 144 9.77 -8.47 15.56
CA ASN A 144 8.65 -8.39 14.63
C ASN A 144 8.72 -7.15 13.72
N GLU A 145 9.17 -6.01 14.23
CA GLU A 145 9.37 -4.83 13.38
C GLU A 145 10.59 -5.00 12.46
N ILE A 146 11.67 -5.61 12.95
CA ILE A 146 12.87 -5.94 12.19
C ILE A 146 12.56 -6.96 11.08
N ASP A 147 11.73 -7.98 11.36
CA ASP A 147 11.24 -8.94 10.36
C ASP A 147 10.63 -8.18 9.17
N LYS A 148 9.75 -7.22 9.45
CA LYS A 148 9.05 -6.40 8.44
C LYS A 148 9.97 -5.38 7.75
N ASN A 149 10.93 -4.83 8.48
CA ASN A 149 11.85 -3.81 8.00
C ASN A 149 13.25 -3.97 8.63
N PRO A 150 14.21 -4.60 7.92
CA PRO A 150 15.55 -4.82 8.45
C PRO A 150 16.32 -3.53 8.71
N PHE A 151 15.92 -2.39 8.13
CA PHE A 151 16.60 -1.10 8.33
C PHE A 151 16.51 -0.57 9.75
N ILE A 152 15.55 -1.06 10.54
CA ILE A 152 15.47 -0.74 11.96
C ILE A 152 16.79 -1.09 12.66
N VAL A 153 17.46 -2.20 12.30
CA VAL A 153 18.72 -2.58 12.95
C VAL A 153 19.82 -1.53 12.71
N PHE A 154 19.93 -1.01 11.48
CA PHE A 154 20.91 0.02 11.16
C PHE A 154 20.58 1.35 11.80
N ASN A 155 19.29 1.72 11.86
CA ASN A 155 18.84 2.92 12.57
C ASN A 155 19.18 2.86 14.06
N LEU A 156 19.07 1.68 14.69
CA LEU A 156 19.50 1.44 16.08
C LEU A 156 21.01 1.55 16.26
N HIS A 157 21.79 1.38 15.20
CA HIS A 157 23.22 1.67 15.18
C HIS A 157 23.55 3.11 14.73
N GLY A 158 22.54 3.99 14.62
CA GLY A 158 22.74 5.38 14.20
C GLY A 158 22.94 5.58 12.70
N LEU A 159 22.69 4.57 11.87
CA LEU A 159 22.88 4.61 10.43
C LEU A 159 21.56 4.50 9.65
N ASN A 160 21.17 5.59 8.98
CA ASN A 160 20.12 5.54 7.98
C ASN A 160 20.72 5.19 6.60
N ILE A 161 20.73 3.89 6.27
CA ILE A 161 21.33 3.37 5.03
C ILE A 161 20.81 4.10 3.79
N ILE A 162 19.49 4.23 3.64
CA ILE A 162 18.88 4.81 2.42
C ILE A 162 19.34 6.25 2.23
N LYS A 163 19.31 7.06 3.29
CA LYS A 163 19.77 8.44 3.25
C LYS A 163 21.25 8.55 2.88
N GLU A 164 22.10 7.64 3.35
CA GLU A 164 23.52 7.65 3.00
C GLU A 164 23.77 7.20 1.55
N ILE A 165 23.00 6.24 1.03
CA ILE A 165 23.06 5.83 -0.39
C ILE A 165 22.58 6.97 -1.30
N GLU A 166 21.50 7.66 -0.94
CA GLU A 166 20.97 8.83 -1.67
C GLU A 166 22.01 9.94 -1.77
N LYS A 167 22.68 10.28 -0.67
CA LYS A 167 23.78 11.27 -0.66
C LYS A 167 24.91 10.95 -1.63
N LYS A 168 25.12 9.67 -1.93
CA LYS A 168 26.15 9.18 -2.86
C LYS A 168 25.68 9.13 -4.32
N GLY A 169 24.42 9.48 -4.59
CA GLY A 169 23.86 9.58 -5.95
C GLY A 169 23.35 8.28 -6.55
N PHE A 170 23.28 7.19 -5.77
CA PHE A 170 22.88 5.86 -6.28
C PHE A 170 21.36 5.61 -6.27
N ILE A 171 20.60 6.49 -5.60
CA ILE A 171 19.14 6.51 -5.63
C ILE A 171 18.74 7.89 -6.15
N SER A 172 18.24 7.97 -7.38
CA SER A 172 17.60 9.19 -7.89
C SER A 172 16.22 9.37 -7.26
N ASN A 173 15.75 10.61 -7.15
CA ASN A 173 14.40 10.98 -6.65
C ASN A 173 13.23 10.26 -7.37
N SER A 174 13.48 9.54 -8.48
CA SER A 174 12.51 8.78 -9.25
C SER A 174 12.29 7.33 -8.79
N LYS A 175 13.21 6.73 -8.02
CA LYS A 175 12.98 5.40 -7.41
C LYS A 175 12.30 5.59 -6.06
N GLN A 176 10.97 5.48 -6.00
CA GLN A 176 10.23 5.47 -4.74
C GLN A 176 10.73 4.29 -3.86
N THR A 177 11.55 4.58 -2.87
CA THR A 177 12.08 3.62 -1.87
C THR A 177 11.09 3.34 -0.74
N GLY A 178 9.82 3.70 -0.93
CA GLY A 178 8.78 3.62 0.08
C GLY A 178 7.39 3.82 -0.50
N ILE A 179 6.40 3.75 0.39
CA ILE A 179 4.99 3.88 0.04
C ILE A 179 4.76 5.26 -0.61
N PRO A 180 4.13 5.33 -1.79
CA PRO A 180 3.85 6.61 -2.43
C PRO A 180 2.94 7.47 -1.54
N LEU A 181 3.31 8.74 -1.39
CA LEU A 181 2.46 9.75 -0.74
C LEU A 181 1.41 10.24 -1.73
N THR A 182 0.16 10.38 -1.27
CA THR A 182 -0.93 10.91 -2.10
C THR A 182 -0.63 12.31 -2.65
N GLU A 183 0.01 13.17 -1.86
CA GLU A 183 0.38 14.53 -2.26
C GLU A 183 1.32 14.56 -3.48
N ASN A 184 2.11 13.49 -3.68
CA ASN A 184 3.05 13.37 -4.81
C ASN A 184 2.35 12.97 -6.12
N LEU A 185 1.08 12.58 -6.07
CA LEU A 185 0.28 12.25 -7.25
C LEU A 185 -0.29 13.51 -7.93
N PHE A 186 -0.27 14.65 -7.24
CA PHE A 186 -0.92 15.87 -7.70
C PHE A 186 0.04 16.80 -8.47
N VAL A 187 -0.47 17.44 -9.51
CA VAL A 187 0.20 18.48 -10.29
C VAL A 187 -0.50 19.83 -10.15
N LYS A 188 0.25 20.93 -10.27
CA LYS A 188 -0.28 22.29 -10.08
C LYS A 188 -1.15 22.79 -11.24
N LYS A 189 -1.02 22.20 -12.43
CA LYS A 189 -1.74 22.59 -13.63
C LYS A 189 -2.16 21.33 -14.38
N ALA A 190 -3.35 21.35 -14.96
CA ALA A 190 -3.78 20.33 -15.90
C ALA A 190 -2.82 20.26 -17.10
N SER A 191 -2.73 19.07 -17.70
CA SER A 191 -1.97 18.90 -18.93
C SER A 191 -2.64 19.67 -20.08
N LEU A 192 -1.86 20.25 -20.99
CA LEU A 192 -2.37 20.94 -22.17
C LEU A 192 -2.54 20.02 -23.39
N ILE A 193 -2.34 18.71 -23.21
CA ILE A 193 -2.46 17.72 -24.29
C ILE A 193 -3.92 17.70 -24.76
N LYS A 194 -4.15 18.06 -26.03
CA LYS A 194 -5.48 17.97 -26.65
C LYS A 194 -5.92 16.51 -26.72
N VAL A 195 -7.16 16.26 -26.29
CA VAL A 195 -7.84 14.97 -26.45
C VAL A 195 -7.83 14.61 -27.93
N LYS A 196 -7.43 13.37 -28.24
CA LYS A 196 -7.49 12.84 -29.61
C LYS A 196 -8.96 12.69 -30.02
N ASN A 197 -9.24 12.51 -31.32
CA ASN A 197 -10.61 12.33 -31.80
C ASN A 197 -11.29 11.15 -31.06
N GLY A 198 -12.20 11.44 -30.11
CA GLY A 198 -12.67 10.47 -29.11
C GLY A 198 -13.40 9.29 -29.74
N THR A 199 -14.19 9.55 -30.79
CA THR A 199 -14.97 8.53 -31.51
C THR A 199 -14.07 7.48 -32.18
N ASP A 200 -12.93 7.89 -32.74
CA ASP A 200 -11.98 6.95 -33.37
C ASP A 200 -11.27 6.05 -32.35
N ILE A 201 -11.07 6.54 -31.12
CA ILE A 201 -10.49 5.75 -30.03
C ILE A 201 -11.51 4.74 -29.54
N ILE A 202 -12.75 5.18 -29.26
CA ILE A 202 -13.82 4.31 -28.72
C ILE A 202 -14.05 3.11 -29.63
N ASN A 203 -14.12 3.33 -30.96
CA ASN A 203 -14.32 2.25 -31.92
C ASN A 203 -13.16 1.23 -32.00
N LYS A 204 -11.97 1.58 -31.50
CA LYS A 204 -10.80 0.68 -31.45
C LYS A 204 -10.67 -0.09 -30.14
N ILE A 205 -11.35 0.36 -29.09
CA ILE A 205 -11.31 -0.29 -27.79
C ILE A 205 -12.05 -1.61 -27.88
N ASP A 206 -11.35 -2.68 -27.50
CA ASP A 206 -11.90 -4.03 -27.45
C ASP A 206 -11.57 -4.66 -26.10
N PHE A 207 -12.55 -4.62 -25.20
CA PHE A 207 -12.43 -5.18 -23.85
C PHE A 207 -12.35 -6.71 -23.84
N SER A 208 -12.72 -7.41 -24.92
CA SER A 208 -12.60 -8.87 -24.99
C SER A 208 -11.14 -9.35 -24.95
N LYS A 209 -10.20 -8.47 -25.29
CA LYS A 209 -8.75 -8.74 -25.23
C LYS A 209 -8.18 -8.81 -23.81
N ILE A 210 -8.93 -8.40 -22.79
CA ILE A 210 -8.49 -8.48 -21.39
C ILE A 210 -8.58 -9.95 -20.94
N PRO A 211 -7.46 -10.63 -20.66
CA PRO A 211 -7.47 -12.02 -20.22
C PRO A 211 -7.80 -12.13 -18.73
N ASP A 212 -8.23 -13.31 -18.27
CA ASP A 212 -8.26 -13.62 -16.83
C ASP A 212 -6.82 -13.63 -16.29
N LEU A 213 -6.53 -12.75 -15.33
CA LEU A 213 -5.20 -12.60 -14.75
C LEU A 213 -5.09 -13.15 -13.33
N ARG A 214 -6.12 -13.83 -12.79
CA ARG A 214 -6.18 -14.21 -11.38
C ARG A 214 -4.96 -15.03 -10.95
N GLU A 215 -4.72 -16.16 -11.62
CA GLU A 215 -3.61 -17.03 -11.25
C GLU A 215 -2.25 -16.40 -11.57
N ASN A 216 -2.15 -15.63 -12.67
CA ASN A 216 -0.94 -14.88 -13.00
C ASN A 216 -0.57 -13.89 -11.88
N ILE A 217 -1.51 -13.05 -11.44
CA ILE A 217 -1.31 -12.09 -10.35
C ILE A 217 -0.95 -12.79 -9.04
N LEU A 218 -1.69 -13.85 -8.66
CA LEU A 218 -1.44 -14.58 -7.42
C LEU A 218 -0.08 -15.31 -7.44
N SER A 219 0.39 -15.73 -8.60
CA SER A 219 1.70 -16.40 -8.75
C SER A 219 2.90 -15.47 -8.52
N LEU A 220 2.73 -14.15 -8.70
CA LEU A 220 3.79 -13.16 -8.48
C LEU A 220 4.04 -12.86 -6.99
N LEU A 221 3.10 -13.22 -6.13
CA LEU A 221 3.11 -12.90 -4.71
C LEU A 221 3.71 -14.04 -3.90
N ASP A 222 4.40 -13.70 -2.80
CA ASP A 222 4.89 -14.70 -1.86
C ASP A 222 3.72 -15.28 -1.03
N ASP A 223 3.81 -16.56 -0.64
CA ASP A 223 2.80 -17.20 0.22
C ASP A 223 2.90 -16.74 1.68
N GLU A 224 4.12 -16.49 2.14
CA GLU A 224 4.40 -16.01 3.49
C GLU A 224 4.29 -14.49 3.56
N THR A 225 3.59 -13.99 4.57
CA THR A 225 3.36 -12.56 4.77
C THR A 225 3.67 -12.15 6.18
N LEU A 226 4.39 -11.03 6.34
CA LEU A 226 4.74 -10.49 7.65
C LEU A 226 3.69 -9.55 8.24
N PHE A 227 2.64 -9.23 7.47
CA PHE A 227 1.58 -8.30 7.87
C PHE A 227 0.25 -8.98 8.23
N TYR A 228 0.13 -10.29 8.05
CA TYR A 228 -1.09 -11.06 8.27
C TYR A 228 -0.76 -12.35 9.01
N THR A 229 -1.54 -12.76 10.01
CA THR A 229 -1.15 -13.91 10.86
C THR A 229 -1.25 -15.27 10.16
N LYS A 230 -1.98 -15.32 9.05
CA LYS A 230 -2.15 -16.50 8.19
C LYS A 230 -1.58 -16.20 6.80
N GLN A 231 -1.75 -17.12 5.86
CA GLN A 231 -1.49 -16.81 4.45
C GLN A 231 -2.54 -15.82 3.93
N PHE A 232 -2.11 -14.70 3.36
CA PHE A 232 -3.01 -13.69 2.82
C PHE A 232 -3.46 -13.99 1.38
N LYS A 233 -2.63 -14.68 0.58
CA LYS A 233 -2.93 -15.02 -0.82
C LYS A 233 -4.29 -15.75 -0.99
N PRO A 234 -4.70 -16.72 -0.14
CA PRO A 234 -6.05 -17.30 -0.21
C PRO A 234 -7.19 -16.32 0.10
N VAL A 235 -6.95 -15.28 0.90
CA VAL A 235 -7.93 -14.21 1.16
C VAL A 235 -8.11 -13.37 -0.10
N LEU A 236 -7.01 -12.94 -0.73
CA LEU A 236 -7.04 -12.19 -1.99
C LEU A 236 -7.68 -13.00 -3.12
N LYS A 237 -7.36 -14.29 -3.25
CA LYS A 237 -8.01 -15.19 -4.23
C LYS A 237 -9.53 -15.26 -4.04
N ARG A 238 -10.00 -15.31 -2.79
CA ARG A 238 -11.44 -15.29 -2.50
C ARG A 238 -12.08 -13.96 -2.88
N ALA A 239 -11.42 -12.83 -2.60
CA ALA A 239 -11.90 -11.52 -3.03
C ALA A 239 -12.04 -11.47 -4.57
N TYR A 240 -11.00 -11.84 -5.32
CA TYR A 240 -11.07 -11.91 -6.78
C TYR A 240 -12.20 -12.80 -7.30
N ASN A 241 -12.37 -14.01 -6.74
CA ASN A 241 -13.45 -14.91 -7.14
C ASN A 241 -14.83 -14.33 -6.86
N SER A 242 -15.02 -13.73 -5.67
CA SER A 242 -16.31 -13.14 -5.28
C SER A 242 -16.64 -11.92 -6.14
N THR A 243 -15.69 -11.01 -6.34
CA THR A 243 -15.88 -9.82 -7.17
C THR A 243 -16.14 -10.18 -8.63
N ALA A 244 -15.36 -11.09 -9.22
CA ALA A 244 -15.57 -11.54 -10.60
C ALA A 244 -16.96 -12.16 -10.80
N ARG A 245 -17.41 -13.00 -9.85
CA ARG A 245 -18.75 -13.59 -9.88
C ARG A 245 -19.84 -12.54 -9.69
N GLY A 246 -19.71 -11.68 -8.69
CA GLY A 246 -20.70 -10.65 -8.37
C GLY A 246 -20.87 -9.66 -9.52
N VAL A 247 -19.78 -9.20 -10.13
CA VAL A 247 -19.80 -8.33 -11.31
C VAL A 247 -20.37 -9.05 -12.53
N THR A 248 -20.09 -10.34 -12.73
CA THR A 248 -20.71 -11.11 -13.83
C THR A 248 -22.23 -11.20 -13.68
N GLY A 249 -22.71 -11.50 -12.47
CA GLY A 249 -24.15 -11.47 -12.18
C GLY A 249 -24.75 -10.09 -12.43
N TYR A 250 -24.11 -9.05 -11.88
CA TYR A 250 -24.52 -7.67 -12.08
C TYR A 250 -24.60 -7.24 -13.56
N ILE A 251 -23.66 -7.67 -14.41
CA ILE A 251 -23.70 -7.39 -15.85
C ILE A 251 -24.85 -8.13 -16.53
N ASN A 252 -25.08 -9.39 -16.15
CA ASN A 252 -26.13 -10.23 -16.75
C ASN A 252 -27.54 -9.80 -16.35
N ASP A 253 -27.70 -9.22 -15.16
CA ASP A 253 -28.99 -8.75 -14.62
C ASP A 253 -29.37 -7.35 -15.13
N ARG A 254 -28.57 -6.74 -16.00
CA ARG A 254 -28.90 -5.44 -16.62
C ARG A 254 -30.05 -5.59 -17.58
N GLU A 255 -31.13 -4.87 -17.32
CA GLU A 255 -32.20 -4.68 -18.30
C GLU A 255 -31.84 -3.50 -19.21
N ASP A 256 -32.03 -3.68 -20.51
CA ASP A 256 -31.99 -2.55 -21.44
C ASP A 256 -33.20 -1.65 -21.16
N GLU A 257 -32.95 -0.49 -20.54
CA GLU A 257 -34.00 0.52 -20.36
C GLU A 257 -34.44 1.06 -21.73
N ASN A 258 -35.60 0.58 -22.18
CA ASN A 258 -36.27 1.06 -23.38
C ASN A 258 -37.08 2.31 -23.05
N GLY A 259 -36.89 3.38 -23.84
CA GLY A 259 -37.75 4.58 -23.78
C GLY A 259 -37.17 5.79 -23.04
N ILE A 260 -35.88 5.79 -22.70
CA ILE A 260 -35.19 6.99 -22.20
C ILE A 260 -35.14 8.06 -23.29
N ASP A 261 -35.57 9.28 -22.95
CA ASP A 261 -35.28 10.47 -23.76
C ASP A 261 -33.80 10.85 -23.62
N PHE A 262 -32.97 10.20 -24.42
CA PHE A 262 -31.52 10.31 -24.34
C PHE A 262 -31.02 11.75 -24.55
N ALA A 263 -31.71 12.53 -25.39
CA ALA A 263 -31.30 13.90 -25.69
C ALA A 263 -31.46 14.81 -24.46
N SER A 264 -32.61 14.72 -23.78
CA SER A 264 -32.90 15.56 -22.61
C SER A 264 -32.23 15.09 -21.33
N GLU A 265 -31.84 13.81 -21.22
CA GLU A 265 -31.17 13.27 -20.03
C GLU A 265 -29.64 13.26 -20.11
N TYR A 266 -29.05 13.12 -21.32
CA TYR A 266 -27.60 12.93 -21.49
C TYR A 266 -26.97 13.96 -22.44
N GLU A 267 -27.47 14.13 -23.66
CA GLU A 267 -26.82 14.99 -24.67
C GLU A 267 -26.79 16.47 -24.32
N LYS A 268 -27.72 16.92 -23.46
CA LYS A 268 -27.73 18.31 -23.00
C LYS A 268 -26.45 18.72 -22.26
N PHE A 269 -25.76 17.79 -21.63
CA PHE A 269 -24.54 18.09 -20.85
C PHE A 269 -23.31 18.10 -21.76
N GLN A 270 -22.63 19.25 -21.81
CA GLN A 270 -21.47 19.44 -22.67
C GLN A 270 -20.16 19.12 -21.96
N ASN A 271 -20.14 19.21 -20.63
CA ASN A 271 -18.96 19.04 -19.81
C ASN A 271 -19.23 18.07 -18.64
N ALA A 272 -18.16 17.48 -18.15
CA ALA A 272 -18.17 16.67 -16.93
C ALA A 272 -16.91 16.98 -16.12
N GLU A 273 -17.06 17.02 -14.80
CA GLU A 273 -15.96 17.20 -13.85
C GLU A 273 -16.11 16.20 -12.71
N ILE A 274 -14.97 15.69 -12.24
CA ILE A 274 -14.84 14.89 -11.04
C ILE A 274 -14.03 15.69 -10.04
N ILE A 275 -14.60 15.92 -8.87
CA ILE A 275 -13.96 16.65 -7.79
C ILE A 275 -13.61 15.67 -6.69
N ILE A 276 -12.33 15.61 -6.31
CA ILE A 276 -11.87 14.86 -5.15
C ILE A 276 -11.19 15.74 -4.11
N ASN A 277 -11.10 15.27 -2.87
CA ASN A 277 -10.21 15.87 -1.89
C ASN A 277 -8.82 15.24 -1.92
N SER A 278 -7.86 15.87 -1.24
CA SER A 278 -6.48 15.37 -1.12
C SER A 278 -6.35 14.03 -0.37
N GLU A 279 -7.42 13.60 0.30
CA GLU A 279 -7.47 12.37 1.10
C GLU A 279 -8.11 11.20 0.33
N PHE A 280 -8.64 11.42 -0.89
CA PHE A 280 -9.29 10.42 -1.76
C PHE A 280 -10.60 9.81 -1.23
N PHE A 281 -11.14 10.31 -0.11
CA PHE A 281 -12.41 9.84 0.50
C PHE A 281 -13.61 10.75 0.23
N TYR A 282 -13.39 11.86 -0.49
CA TYR A 282 -14.45 12.69 -1.03
C TYR A 282 -14.39 12.64 -2.55
N PHE A 283 -15.55 12.46 -3.17
CA PHE A 283 -15.73 12.40 -4.61
C PHE A 283 -17.11 12.97 -4.94
N ASP A 284 -17.15 13.88 -5.91
CA ASP A 284 -18.36 14.37 -6.56
C ASP A 284 -18.16 14.30 -8.08
N THR A 285 -19.22 14.00 -8.81
CA THR A 285 -19.25 14.20 -10.28
C THR A 285 -20.30 15.22 -10.64
N ILE A 286 -19.93 16.19 -11.48
CA ILE A 286 -20.82 17.24 -11.95
C ILE A 286 -20.86 17.15 -13.46
N LEU A 287 -22.06 16.99 -14.02
CA LEU A 287 -22.33 17.14 -15.45
C LEU A 287 -22.96 18.50 -15.66
N TYR A 288 -22.51 19.28 -16.64
CA TYR A 288 -23.05 20.62 -16.83
C TYR A 288 -23.02 21.10 -18.27
N SER A 289 -23.83 22.11 -18.51
CA SER A 289 -23.93 22.94 -19.71
C SER A 289 -24.18 24.38 -19.27
N ASP A 290 -24.31 25.31 -20.21
CA ASP A 290 -24.59 26.72 -19.88
C ASP A 290 -25.90 26.92 -19.09
N ASN A 291 -26.87 26.01 -19.22
CA ASN A 291 -28.24 26.19 -18.70
C ASN A 291 -28.68 25.12 -17.69
N ASP A 292 -27.88 24.07 -17.47
CA ASP A 292 -28.29 22.91 -16.66
C ASP A 292 -27.07 22.23 -16.03
N GLU A 293 -27.27 21.65 -14.84
CA GLU A 293 -26.26 20.93 -14.08
C GLU A 293 -26.85 19.71 -13.35
N LYS A 294 -26.08 18.63 -13.26
CA LYS A 294 -26.45 17.41 -12.54
C LYS A 294 -25.31 16.97 -11.66
N HIS A 295 -25.60 16.88 -10.37
CA HIS A 295 -24.64 16.60 -9.31
C HIS A 295 -24.83 15.18 -8.78
N PHE A 296 -23.77 14.38 -8.85
CA PHE A 296 -23.65 13.08 -8.19
C PHE A 296 -22.80 13.24 -6.93
N SER A 297 -23.37 13.98 -5.97
CA SER A 297 -22.72 14.31 -4.70
C SER A 297 -23.40 13.61 -3.52
N LYS A 298 -22.77 13.69 -2.34
CA LYS A 298 -23.24 13.16 -1.03
C LYS A 298 -23.09 11.65 -0.88
N LYS A 299 -23.60 11.11 0.24
CA LYS A 299 -23.63 9.66 0.54
C LYS A 299 -24.26 8.90 -0.65
N ASN A 300 -23.54 7.90 -1.16
CA ASN A 300 -23.88 7.08 -2.33
C ASN A 300 -23.87 7.86 -3.68
N GLY A 301 -23.14 8.98 -3.78
CA GLY A 301 -22.99 9.71 -5.05
C GLY A 301 -22.44 8.83 -6.18
N LEU A 302 -21.47 7.96 -5.86
CA LEU A 302 -20.90 7.02 -6.81
C LEU A 302 -21.90 5.96 -7.28
N ASP A 303 -22.70 5.37 -6.39
CA ASP A 303 -23.74 4.41 -6.78
C ASP A 303 -24.79 5.04 -7.71
N LYS A 304 -25.15 6.31 -7.46
CA LYS A 304 -26.06 7.07 -8.33
C LYS A 304 -25.44 7.35 -9.70
N LEU A 305 -24.16 7.68 -9.74
CA LEU A 305 -23.43 7.83 -10.99
C LEU A 305 -23.39 6.52 -11.77
N ILE A 306 -23.10 5.40 -11.09
CA ILE A 306 -23.10 4.06 -11.69
C ILE A 306 -24.47 3.75 -12.29
N ALA A 307 -25.55 3.95 -11.53
CA ALA A 307 -26.90 3.73 -12.05
C ALA A 307 -27.23 4.61 -13.27
N TYR A 308 -26.80 5.87 -13.25
CA TYR A 308 -26.98 6.79 -14.38
C TYR A 308 -26.16 6.40 -15.62
N ILE A 309 -24.93 5.92 -15.44
CA ILE A 309 -24.10 5.41 -16.54
C ILE A 309 -24.67 4.11 -17.10
N ASP A 310 -25.17 3.22 -16.24
CA ASP A 310 -25.73 1.93 -16.65
C ASP A 310 -27.01 2.04 -17.46
N ALA A 311 -27.79 3.09 -17.21
CA ALA A 311 -28.98 3.39 -18.00
C ALA A 311 -28.64 3.86 -19.43
N VAL A 312 -27.37 4.13 -19.79
CA VAL A 312 -27.00 4.54 -21.15
C VAL A 312 -27.05 3.33 -22.10
N PRO A 313 -27.94 3.33 -23.12
CA PRO A 313 -27.94 2.28 -24.13
C PRO A 313 -26.66 2.33 -24.97
N GLY A 314 -26.03 1.18 -25.19
CA GLY A 314 -24.71 1.11 -25.85
C GLY A 314 -24.64 1.80 -27.23
N LYS A 315 -25.75 1.81 -27.99
CA LYS A 315 -25.85 2.50 -29.28
C LYS A 315 -25.68 4.03 -29.20
N TYR A 316 -25.83 4.63 -28.02
CA TYR A 316 -25.72 6.07 -27.80
C TYR A 316 -24.41 6.48 -27.12
N ALA A 317 -23.52 5.54 -26.79
CA ALA A 317 -22.24 5.85 -26.13
C ALA A 317 -21.39 6.90 -26.90
N ASN A 318 -21.43 6.87 -28.23
CA ASN A 318 -20.71 7.81 -29.09
C ASN A 318 -21.31 9.23 -29.14
N ARG A 319 -22.47 9.46 -28.52
CA ARG A 319 -23.17 10.74 -28.46
C ARG A 319 -22.93 11.51 -27.15
N LEU A 320 -22.27 10.87 -26.18
CA LEU A 320 -21.93 11.49 -24.90
C LEU A 320 -20.85 12.58 -25.09
N SER A 321 -20.88 13.60 -24.23
CA SER A 321 -19.80 14.60 -24.19
C SER A 321 -18.44 13.97 -23.84
N PRO A 322 -17.31 14.60 -24.19
CA PRO A 322 -15.98 13.99 -24.03
C PRO A 322 -15.69 13.47 -22.62
N GLY A 323 -16.03 14.26 -21.58
CA GLY A 323 -15.84 13.87 -20.19
C GLY A 323 -16.74 12.70 -19.78
N LEU A 324 -18.03 12.76 -20.11
CA LEU A 324 -18.98 11.69 -19.77
C LEU A 324 -18.69 10.39 -20.54
N SER A 325 -18.25 10.50 -21.81
CA SER A 325 -17.80 9.37 -22.62
C SER A 325 -16.56 8.70 -22.02
N ALA A 326 -15.60 9.49 -21.52
CA ALA A 326 -14.44 8.95 -20.81
C ALA A 326 -14.86 8.20 -19.54
N ILE A 327 -15.74 8.78 -18.71
CA ILE A 327 -16.24 8.13 -17.48
C ILE A 327 -16.97 6.82 -17.83
N TYR A 328 -17.89 6.85 -18.80
CA TYR A 328 -18.64 5.68 -19.29
C TYR A 328 -17.68 4.56 -19.76
N THR A 329 -16.69 4.91 -20.56
CA THR A 329 -15.76 3.93 -21.13
C THR A 329 -14.83 3.34 -20.06
N ILE A 330 -14.33 4.16 -19.13
CA ILE A 330 -13.51 3.69 -18.00
C ILE A 330 -14.35 2.81 -17.06
N TYR A 331 -15.62 3.13 -16.85
CA TYR A 331 -16.52 2.29 -16.07
C TYR A 331 -16.66 0.87 -16.67
N HIS A 332 -16.93 0.76 -17.97
CA HIS A 332 -16.99 -0.55 -18.64
C HIS A 332 -15.64 -1.29 -18.66
N PHE A 333 -14.54 -0.55 -18.78
CA PHE A 333 -13.20 -1.09 -18.59
C PHE A 333 -13.05 -1.70 -17.19
N SER A 334 -13.41 -0.97 -16.12
CA SER A 334 -13.37 -1.45 -14.74
C SER A 334 -14.22 -2.71 -14.52
N LEU A 335 -15.44 -2.76 -15.08
CA LEU A 335 -16.27 -3.97 -15.03
C LEU A 335 -15.56 -5.17 -15.65
N LYS A 336 -14.95 -4.98 -16.82
CA LYS A 336 -14.20 -6.05 -17.48
C LYS A 336 -12.97 -6.46 -16.68
N LEU A 337 -12.22 -5.51 -16.13
CA LEU A 337 -11.08 -5.82 -15.26
C LEU A 337 -11.52 -6.68 -14.07
N MET A 338 -12.62 -6.34 -13.42
CA MET A 338 -13.15 -7.12 -12.30
C MET A 338 -13.61 -8.53 -12.71
N GLN A 339 -14.34 -8.64 -13.83
CA GLN A 339 -14.75 -9.93 -14.39
C GLN A 339 -13.56 -10.86 -14.65
N GLN A 340 -12.44 -10.29 -15.10
CA GLN A 340 -11.21 -11.03 -15.43
C GLN A 340 -10.17 -11.01 -14.30
N SER A 341 -10.51 -10.51 -13.11
CA SER A 341 -9.54 -10.34 -12.01
C SER A 341 -8.25 -9.59 -12.42
N ALA A 342 -8.33 -8.70 -13.41
CA ALA A 342 -7.22 -7.98 -14.04
C ALA A 342 -6.92 -6.63 -13.34
N TYR A 343 -6.96 -6.62 -12.02
CA TYR A 343 -6.67 -5.45 -11.19
C TYR A 343 -5.82 -5.86 -9.98
N ILE A 344 -5.04 -4.92 -9.46
CA ILE A 344 -4.09 -5.15 -8.36
C ILE A 344 -4.27 -4.09 -7.26
N PRO A 345 -4.01 -4.46 -5.99
CA PRO A 345 -4.00 -3.50 -4.90
C PRO A 345 -2.75 -2.61 -4.94
N GLN A 346 -2.92 -1.32 -4.65
CA GLN A 346 -1.85 -0.35 -4.44
C GLN A 346 -2.03 0.32 -3.08
N ILE A 347 -1.00 0.23 -2.23
CA ILE A 347 -0.96 0.95 -0.95
C ILE A 347 -0.43 2.38 -1.15
N LEU A 348 -1.10 3.34 -0.53
CA LEU A 348 -0.74 4.75 -0.52
C LEU A 348 -0.70 5.28 0.92
N GLN A 349 0.08 6.34 1.15
CA GLN A 349 0.15 7.04 2.41
C GLN A 349 -0.46 8.44 2.28
N LEU A 350 -1.36 8.77 3.20
CA LEU A 350 -1.97 10.09 3.34
C LEU A 350 -1.02 11.05 4.08
N ALA A 351 -1.25 12.36 3.90
CA ALA A 351 -0.57 13.40 4.67
C ALA A 351 -0.76 13.26 6.19
N SER A 352 -1.88 12.68 6.63
CA SER A 352 -2.17 12.34 8.03
C SER A 352 -1.30 11.20 8.59
N LYS A 353 -0.46 10.58 7.74
CA LYS A 353 0.32 9.36 7.99
C LYS A 353 -0.51 8.09 8.15
N GLU A 354 -1.78 8.15 7.78
CA GLU A 354 -2.61 6.96 7.60
C GLU A 354 -2.35 6.34 6.23
N TYR A 355 -2.73 5.08 6.09
CA TYR A 355 -2.51 4.30 4.88
C TYR A 355 -3.83 3.72 4.43
N PHE A 356 -4.04 3.66 3.12
CA PHE A 356 -5.17 2.97 2.51
C PHE A 356 -4.69 2.19 1.29
N ILE A 357 -5.51 1.25 0.83
CA ILE A 357 -5.29 0.53 -0.42
C ILE A 357 -6.42 0.87 -1.37
N ARG A 358 -6.03 1.08 -2.63
CA ARG A 358 -6.94 1.28 -3.75
C ARG A 358 -6.72 0.17 -4.79
N GLN A 359 -7.74 -0.22 -5.53
CA GLN A 359 -7.62 -1.21 -6.59
C GLN A 359 -7.35 -0.56 -7.95
N ILE A 360 -6.21 -0.85 -8.58
CA ILE A 360 -5.83 -0.24 -9.87
C ILE A 360 -5.77 -1.27 -10.99
N PRO A 361 -5.89 -0.86 -12.27
CA PRO A 361 -5.68 -1.77 -13.40
C PRO A 361 -4.32 -2.49 -13.33
N ALA A 362 -4.29 -3.79 -13.68
CA ALA A 362 -3.08 -4.59 -13.69
C ALA A 362 -2.20 -4.28 -14.93
N LEU A 363 -1.59 -3.09 -14.95
CA LEU A 363 -0.78 -2.57 -16.06
C LEU A 363 0.52 -3.36 -16.33
N ILE A 364 0.83 -4.37 -15.52
CA ILE A 364 1.87 -5.37 -15.82
C ILE A 364 1.52 -6.24 -17.03
N ASN A 365 0.23 -6.39 -17.35
CA ASN A 365 -0.22 -7.08 -18.55
C ASN A 365 -0.34 -6.11 -19.72
N GLU A 366 0.26 -6.47 -20.86
CA GLU A 366 0.32 -5.62 -22.05
C GLU A 366 -1.06 -5.33 -22.65
N SER A 367 -1.99 -6.29 -22.64
CA SER A 367 -3.34 -6.08 -23.19
C SER A 367 -4.13 -5.07 -22.34
N VAL A 368 -4.03 -5.19 -21.02
CA VAL A 368 -4.61 -4.21 -20.08
C VAL A 368 -3.97 -2.83 -20.30
N LYS A 369 -2.64 -2.78 -20.40
CA LYS A 369 -1.90 -1.53 -20.62
C LYS A 369 -2.26 -0.84 -21.93
N ASN A 370 -2.38 -1.59 -23.03
CA ASN A 370 -2.73 -1.02 -24.34
C ASN A 370 -4.12 -0.39 -24.33
N ILE A 371 -5.10 -1.03 -23.69
CA ILE A 371 -6.44 -0.45 -23.52
C ILE A 371 -6.39 0.77 -22.61
N PHE A 372 -5.67 0.68 -21.50
CA PHE A 372 -5.46 1.80 -20.58
C PHE A 372 -4.85 3.02 -21.29
N ASP A 373 -3.83 2.85 -22.11
CA ASP A 373 -3.18 3.94 -22.85
C ASP A 373 -4.14 4.60 -23.86
N MET A 374 -5.08 3.83 -24.44
CA MET A 374 -6.17 4.39 -25.26
C MET A 374 -7.13 5.22 -24.43
N LEU A 375 -7.51 4.77 -23.22
CA LEU A 375 -8.34 5.53 -22.29
C LEU A 375 -7.67 6.84 -21.86
N VAL A 376 -6.36 6.82 -21.58
CA VAL A 376 -5.60 8.05 -21.28
C VAL A 376 -5.67 9.05 -22.43
N GLY A 377 -5.70 8.58 -23.68
CA GLY A 377 -5.88 9.45 -24.86
C GLY A 377 -7.31 9.95 -25.09
N LEU A 378 -8.31 9.29 -24.50
CA LEU A 378 -9.73 9.64 -24.54
C LEU A 378 -10.11 10.63 -23.43
N THR A 379 -9.45 10.56 -22.27
CA THR A 379 -9.80 11.33 -21.08
C THR A 379 -9.36 12.79 -21.19
N PRO A 380 -10.26 13.78 -20.98
CA PRO A 380 -9.88 15.18 -20.86
C PRO A 380 -8.86 15.40 -19.72
N PRO A 381 -7.80 16.21 -19.94
CA PRO A 381 -6.69 16.34 -18.99
C PRO A 381 -7.04 17.11 -17.70
N ASP A 382 -8.23 17.69 -17.63
CA ASP A 382 -8.80 18.43 -16.51
C ASP A 382 -10.08 17.79 -15.95
N LEU A 383 -10.43 16.57 -16.40
CA LEU A 383 -11.63 15.86 -15.94
C LEU A 383 -11.63 15.68 -14.42
N VAL A 384 -10.46 15.43 -13.81
CA VAL A 384 -10.34 15.31 -12.36
C VAL A 384 -9.65 16.52 -11.75
N GLN A 385 -10.33 17.15 -10.81
CA GLN A 385 -9.84 18.25 -9.98
C GLN A 385 -9.66 17.80 -8.53
N VAL A 386 -8.58 18.27 -7.91
CA VAL A 386 -8.26 18.00 -6.51
C VAL A 386 -8.41 19.30 -5.73
N ILE A 387 -9.39 19.34 -4.83
CA ILE A 387 -9.62 20.48 -3.96
C ILE A 387 -8.88 20.26 -2.64
N GLU A 388 -7.99 21.18 -2.31
CA GLU A 388 -7.34 21.23 -1.00
C GLU A 388 -8.10 22.13 -0.02
N LYS A 389 -7.86 21.91 1.28
CA LYS A 389 -8.33 22.80 2.37
C LYS A 389 -7.91 24.27 2.18
N SER A 390 -6.91 24.53 1.34
CA SER A 390 -6.40 25.87 1.01
C SER A 390 -7.12 26.57 -0.16
N TYR A 391 -8.17 25.96 -0.73
CA TYR A 391 -8.90 26.42 -1.92
C TYR A 391 -8.06 26.54 -3.21
N LYS A 392 -6.85 25.96 -3.23
CA LYS A 392 -6.06 25.83 -4.46
C LYS A 392 -6.43 24.56 -5.20
N THR A 393 -6.88 24.68 -6.44
CA THR A 393 -7.14 23.54 -7.32
C THR A 393 -5.83 22.94 -7.79
N LYS A 394 -5.67 21.63 -7.55
CA LYS A 394 -4.65 20.79 -8.17
C LYS A 394 -5.31 19.82 -9.13
N TYR A 395 -4.49 19.12 -9.93
CA TYR A 395 -4.95 18.16 -10.93
C TYR A 395 -4.17 16.87 -10.80
N LEU A 396 -4.63 15.83 -11.48
CA LEU A 396 -3.89 14.58 -11.66
C LEU A 396 -3.25 14.50 -13.06
N PRO A 397 -2.05 13.93 -13.20
CA PRO A 397 -1.50 13.55 -14.51
C PRO A 397 -2.50 12.69 -15.30
N PRO A 398 -2.47 12.71 -16.65
CA PRO A 398 -3.45 11.99 -17.48
C PRO A 398 -3.63 10.50 -17.11
N GLN A 399 -2.54 9.78 -16.88
CA GLN A 399 -2.57 8.37 -16.46
C GLN A 399 -3.25 8.21 -15.09
N GLU A 400 -2.93 9.10 -14.16
CA GLU A 400 -3.41 9.03 -12.80
C GLU A 400 -4.91 9.35 -12.70
N GLN A 401 -5.46 10.14 -13.64
CA GLN A 401 -6.92 10.33 -13.77
C GLN A 401 -7.62 9.02 -14.11
N VAL A 402 -7.11 8.28 -15.10
CA VAL A 402 -7.69 6.98 -15.49
C VAL A 402 -7.53 5.96 -14.37
N ILE A 403 -6.38 5.94 -13.68
CA ILE A 403 -6.17 5.09 -12.50
C ILE A 403 -7.20 5.41 -11.41
N LEU A 404 -7.37 6.69 -11.05
CA LEU A 404 -8.33 7.10 -10.02
C LEU A 404 -9.75 6.67 -10.39
N ILE A 405 -10.22 7.02 -11.59
CA ILE A 405 -11.60 6.73 -12.01
C ILE A 405 -11.83 5.22 -12.05
N SER A 406 -10.85 4.46 -12.55
CA SER A 406 -10.92 2.99 -12.54
C SER A 406 -11.04 2.47 -11.10
N SER A 407 -10.21 3.01 -10.19
CA SER A 407 -10.16 2.65 -8.78
C SER A 407 -11.48 2.94 -8.08
N LEU A 408 -12.08 4.12 -8.27
CA LEU A 408 -13.38 4.46 -7.68
C LEU A 408 -14.42 3.38 -7.98
N PHE A 409 -14.54 2.95 -9.25
CA PHE A 409 -15.47 1.91 -9.61
C PHE A 409 -15.07 0.54 -9.03
N ILE A 410 -13.81 0.13 -9.16
CA ILE A 410 -13.38 -1.20 -8.68
C ILE A 410 -13.53 -1.30 -7.16
N ASP A 411 -13.06 -0.30 -6.42
CA ASP A 411 -13.14 -0.23 -4.96
C ASP A 411 -14.61 -0.27 -4.49
N ASN A 412 -15.54 0.44 -5.15
CA ASN A 412 -16.97 0.41 -4.81
C ASN A 412 -17.57 -1.00 -4.90
N PHE A 413 -17.27 -1.74 -5.97
CA PHE A 413 -17.73 -3.11 -6.14
C PHE A 413 -17.03 -4.09 -5.19
N VAL A 414 -15.72 -3.95 -4.98
CA VAL A 414 -14.97 -4.79 -4.04
C VAL A 414 -15.47 -4.60 -2.62
N GLU A 415 -15.72 -3.36 -2.21
CA GLU A 415 -16.33 -3.04 -0.92
C GLU A 415 -17.73 -3.65 -0.82
N THR A 416 -18.60 -3.39 -1.79
CA THR A 416 -19.99 -3.87 -1.74
C THR A 416 -20.09 -5.40 -1.73
N ILE A 417 -19.27 -6.10 -2.53
CA ILE A 417 -19.35 -7.55 -2.70
C ILE A 417 -18.57 -8.31 -1.61
N PHE A 418 -17.46 -7.75 -1.11
CA PHE A 418 -16.55 -8.47 -0.22
C PHE A 418 -16.22 -7.71 1.08
N GLY A 419 -16.04 -6.39 1.02
CA GLY A 419 -15.59 -5.55 2.14
C GLY A 419 -16.65 -5.25 3.19
N GLY A 420 -17.89 -4.95 2.78
CA GLY A 420 -18.95 -4.41 3.64
C GLY A 420 -19.42 -5.34 4.76
N ALA A 421 -19.16 -6.64 4.63
CA ALA A 421 -19.50 -7.66 5.63
C ALA A 421 -18.32 -8.04 6.54
N LEU A 422 -17.16 -7.37 6.44
CA LEU A 422 -16.00 -7.68 7.24
C LEU A 422 -16.16 -7.22 8.70
N PRO A 423 -15.90 -8.10 9.69
CA PRO A 423 -15.94 -7.71 11.09
C PRO A 423 -14.89 -6.64 11.42
N ASP A 424 -15.08 -5.90 12.51
CA ASP A 424 -14.11 -4.92 13.03
C ASP A 424 -13.67 -5.31 14.45
N TYR A 425 -13.07 -6.49 14.58
CA TYR A 425 -12.76 -7.06 15.90
C TYR A 425 -11.29 -7.44 16.08
N SER A 426 -10.50 -7.60 15.02
CA SER A 426 -9.10 -8.07 15.11
C SER A 426 -8.11 -7.31 14.21
N PRO A 427 -6.79 -7.34 14.51
CA PRO A 427 -5.76 -6.80 13.63
C PRO A 427 -5.78 -7.41 12.22
N ASP A 428 -6.08 -8.71 12.09
CA ASP A 428 -6.23 -9.36 10.78
C ASP A 428 -7.43 -8.79 10.03
N ASP A 429 -8.51 -8.46 10.74
CA ASP A 429 -9.67 -7.82 10.13
C ASP A 429 -9.35 -6.40 9.67
N LYS A 430 -8.56 -5.63 10.45
CA LYS A 430 -8.02 -4.33 10.01
C LYS A 430 -7.26 -4.44 8.69
N ILE A 431 -6.45 -5.48 8.50
CA ILE A 431 -5.75 -5.71 7.22
C ILE A 431 -6.74 -6.05 6.09
N ARG A 432 -7.74 -6.89 6.35
CA ARG A 432 -8.76 -7.19 5.34
C ARG A 432 -9.57 -5.95 4.95
N ARG A 433 -9.95 -5.12 5.92
CA ARG A 433 -10.65 -3.85 5.70
C ARG A 433 -9.78 -2.87 4.92
N LEU A 434 -8.50 -2.75 5.27
CA LEU A 434 -7.54 -1.95 4.50
C LEU A 434 -7.53 -2.33 3.02
N PHE A 435 -7.55 -3.64 2.70
CA PHE A 435 -7.51 -4.13 1.32
C PHE A 435 -8.85 -4.04 0.57
N PHE A 436 -9.98 -4.19 1.26
CA PHE A 436 -11.26 -4.49 0.60
C PHE A 436 -12.42 -3.59 1.02
N ALA A 437 -12.26 -2.71 1.99
CA ALA A 437 -13.33 -1.84 2.49
C ALA A 437 -13.07 -0.35 2.19
N TYR A 438 -12.06 -0.02 1.38
CA TYR A 438 -11.69 1.36 1.03
C TYR A 438 -11.59 2.28 2.26
N GLU A 439 -10.79 1.86 3.24
CA GLU A 439 -10.60 2.58 4.50
C GLU A 439 -9.13 2.95 4.74
N ALA A 440 -8.92 4.12 5.35
CA ALA A 440 -7.62 4.53 5.83
C ALA A 440 -7.41 4.16 7.30
N TYR A 441 -6.21 3.71 7.62
CA TYR A 441 -5.83 3.37 8.99
C TYR A 441 -4.47 3.95 9.38
N PRO A 442 -4.34 4.48 10.61
CA PRO A 442 -3.03 4.70 11.19
C PRO A 442 -2.43 3.35 11.62
N PHE A 443 -1.13 3.19 11.41
CA PHE A 443 -0.35 2.04 11.89
C PHE A 443 0.61 2.50 12.99
N ASN A 444 0.02 3.10 14.04
CA ASN A 444 0.79 3.73 15.11
C ASN A 444 0.94 2.81 16.33
N LYS A 445 0.19 1.69 16.39
CA LYS A 445 0.24 0.77 17.54
C LYS A 445 1.52 -0.06 17.52
N LEU A 446 1.86 -0.61 18.67
CA LEU A 446 2.99 -1.52 18.82
C LEU A 446 2.83 -2.75 17.93
N GLY A 447 3.93 -3.19 17.31
CA GLY A 447 3.94 -4.41 16.54
C GLY A 447 3.27 -4.29 15.16
N GLU A 448 2.77 -3.11 14.78
CA GLU A 448 2.15 -2.86 13.47
C GLU A 448 2.78 -1.67 12.70
N LYS A 449 3.79 -0.98 13.25
CA LYS A 449 4.34 0.23 12.62
C LYS A 449 4.92 -0.04 11.24
N GLU A 450 5.61 -1.16 11.08
CA GLU A 450 6.17 -1.60 9.80
C GLU A 450 5.20 -2.47 8.98
N THR A 451 3.94 -2.61 9.40
CA THR A 451 2.95 -3.35 8.63
C THR A 451 2.72 -2.75 7.23
N PRO A 452 2.55 -1.42 7.05
CA PRO A 452 2.45 -0.82 5.73
C PRO A 452 3.68 -1.12 4.86
N SER A 453 4.89 -1.05 5.43
CA SER A 453 6.14 -1.39 4.72
C SER A 453 6.13 -2.85 4.23
N ALA A 454 5.69 -3.78 5.07
CA ALA A 454 5.57 -5.19 4.71
C ALA A 454 4.52 -5.43 3.60
N ILE A 455 3.39 -4.73 3.65
CA ILE A 455 2.38 -4.76 2.58
C ILE A 455 2.97 -4.22 1.28
N TYR A 456 3.60 -3.04 1.32
CA TYR A 456 4.23 -2.42 0.16
C TYR A 456 5.27 -3.33 -0.48
N LYS A 457 6.13 -3.97 0.33
CA LYS A 457 7.12 -4.93 -0.16
C LYS A 457 6.46 -6.10 -0.87
N TRP A 458 5.41 -6.68 -0.28
CA TRP A 458 4.67 -7.80 -0.88
C TRP A 458 4.00 -7.40 -2.20
N LEU A 459 3.45 -6.19 -2.27
CA LEU A 459 2.82 -5.63 -3.48
C LEU A 459 3.85 -5.14 -4.52
N SER A 460 5.10 -4.90 -4.12
CA SER A 460 6.14 -4.36 -5.01
C SER A 460 6.39 -5.21 -6.24
N LYS A 461 6.12 -6.52 -6.16
CA LYS A 461 6.22 -7.51 -7.23
C LYS A 461 5.39 -7.16 -8.47
N PHE A 462 4.30 -6.41 -8.31
CA PHE A 462 3.49 -5.94 -9.44
C PHE A 462 4.12 -4.78 -10.21
N TYR A 463 5.01 -4.03 -9.56
CA TYR A 463 5.60 -2.81 -10.11
C TYR A 463 7.04 -3.03 -10.60
N MET A 464 7.65 -4.17 -10.29
CA MET A 464 9.04 -4.50 -10.68
C MET A 464 9.25 -4.57 -12.20
N ALA A 465 8.23 -4.92 -12.98
CA ALA A 465 8.32 -4.93 -14.45
C ALA A 465 8.19 -3.54 -15.09
N GLN A 466 7.71 -2.54 -14.33
CA GLN A 466 7.56 -1.14 -14.77
C GLN A 466 8.72 -0.26 -14.32
N GLN A 467 9.58 -0.76 -13.43
CA GLN A 467 10.86 -0.14 -13.16
C GLN A 467 11.78 -0.45 -14.32
N ASP A 468 11.90 0.50 -15.26
CA ASP A 468 12.83 0.42 -16.37
C ASP A 468 14.17 -0.16 -15.90
N PHE A 469 14.54 -1.32 -16.47
CA PHE A 469 15.90 -1.82 -16.41
C PHE A 469 16.80 -0.79 -17.11
N ALA A 470 17.36 0.13 -16.33
CA ALA A 470 18.58 0.82 -16.71
C ALA A 470 19.75 0.05 -16.04
N PRO A 471 20.68 -0.53 -16.82
CA PRO A 471 21.83 -1.27 -16.30
C PRO A 471 22.73 -0.45 -15.37
#